data_AF-A0A0D3ATA9-F1
#
_entry.id   AF-A0A0D3ATA9-F1
#
_cell.length_a   1.000
_cell.length_b   1.000
_cell.length_c   1.000
_cell.angle_alpha   90.00
_cell.angle_beta   90.00
_cell.angle_gamma   90.00
#
_symmetry.space_group_name_H-M   'P 1'
#
loop_
_entity.id
_entity.type
_entity.pdbx_description
1 polymer ?
#
loop_
_entity_poly.entity_id
_entity_poly.type
_entity_poly.pdbx_seq_one_letter_code
_entity_poly.pdbx_strand_id
1 'polypeptide(L)'
;MADAFVGGTDTSSTLLEWEMSELLSHPECLKRIQEEVRTVGKGKQSVSEDHIQDMYYLKAVIKETLRLHPPFPLTVPHVSTEDVNLRGYHIPAGTQVMINLYAVGREVAIWGPDTDDFKPERHLNSSVDFLSQNFEPIPFGAGRRMCPGVTARFLAQKFLKESLLGLRPTRVNDLGFPPFPINKAVSSLFSLILKLERSAAEI
;
A
#
# COMPACT_ATOMS: atom_id res chain seq x y z
N MET A 1 -1.42 3.33 -24.56
CA MET A 1 -0.79 4.35 -23.68
C MET A 1 -1.78 4.85 -22.63
N ALA A 2 -3.04 5.11 -22.99
CA ALA A 2 -4.10 5.49 -22.03
C ALA A 2 -4.29 4.47 -20.89
N ASP A 3 -4.34 3.17 -21.18
CA ASP A 3 -4.55 2.13 -20.15
C ASP A 3 -3.45 2.10 -19.08
N ALA A 4 -2.20 2.31 -19.48
CA ALA A 4 -1.06 2.34 -18.56
C ALA A 4 -1.08 3.60 -17.67
N PHE A 5 -1.49 4.73 -18.23
CA PHE A 5 -1.64 5.98 -17.48
C PHE A 5 -2.77 5.86 -16.44
N VAL A 6 -3.96 5.46 -16.88
CA VAL A 6 -5.12 5.27 -16.00
C VAL A 6 -4.81 4.24 -14.90
N GLY A 7 -4.25 3.09 -15.28
CA GLY A 7 -3.91 2.03 -14.33
C GLY A 7 -2.84 2.42 -13.31
N GLY A 8 -1.94 3.35 -13.67
CA GLY A 8 -0.85 3.80 -12.80
C GLY A 8 -1.20 4.99 -11.90
N THR A 9 -2.05 5.91 -12.36
CA THR A 9 -2.34 7.16 -11.63
C THR A 9 -3.22 6.92 -10.41
N ASP A 10 -4.46 6.45 -10.60
CA ASP A 10 -5.44 6.36 -9.52
C ASP A 10 -5.04 5.33 -8.45
N THR A 11 -4.37 4.25 -8.87
CA THR A 11 -3.92 3.20 -7.95
C THR A 11 -2.76 3.67 -7.07
N SER A 12 -1.79 4.37 -7.66
CA SER A 12 -0.62 4.85 -6.93
C SER A 12 -0.98 6.00 -5.99
N SER A 13 -1.86 6.92 -6.40
CA SER A 13 -2.35 7.98 -5.51
C SER A 13 -3.12 7.41 -4.32
N THR A 14 -4.02 6.46 -4.55
CA THR A 14 -4.78 5.78 -3.48
C THR A 14 -3.85 5.07 -2.49
N LEU A 15 -2.82 4.38 -2.99
CA LEU A 15 -1.83 3.74 -2.13
C LEU A 15 -1.08 4.75 -1.25
N LEU A 16 -0.60 5.85 -1.85
CA LEU A 16 0.11 6.91 -1.12
C LEU A 16 -0.78 7.57 -0.06
N GLU A 17 -2.05 7.80 -0.37
CA GLU A 17 -3.02 8.36 0.58
C GLU A 17 -3.20 7.47 1.81
N TRP A 18 -3.40 6.17 1.60
CA TRP A 18 -3.53 5.21 2.70
C TRP A 18 -2.23 5.05 3.48
N GLU A 19 -1.09 4.98 2.79
CA GLU A 19 0.22 4.88 3.43
C GLU A 19 0.47 6.07 4.36
N MET A 20 0.19 7.29 3.87
CA MET A 20 0.31 8.50 4.68
C MET A 20 -0.68 8.51 5.86
N SER A 21 -1.93 8.11 5.63
CA SER A 21 -2.95 8.01 6.69
C SER A 21 -2.51 7.06 7.80
N GLU A 22 -1.97 5.90 7.44
CA GLU A 22 -1.50 4.90 8.40
C GLU A 22 -0.27 5.39 9.16
N LEU A 23 0.72 5.96 8.47
CA LEU A 23 1.93 6.48 9.12
C LEU A 23 1.67 7.64 10.07
N LEU A 24 0.74 8.54 9.71
CA LEU A 24 0.34 9.63 10.59
C LEU A 24 -0.42 9.11 11.83
N SER A 25 -1.20 8.03 11.67
CA SER A 25 -1.92 7.38 12.77
C SER A 25 -1.02 6.50 13.65
N HIS A 26 0.16 6.11 13.15
CA HIS A 26 1.15 5.24 13.79
C HIS A 26 2.53 5.92 13.90
N PRO A 27 2.71 6.89 14.82
CA PRO A 27 3.92 7.71 14.91
C PRO A 27 5.23 6.92 15.12
N GLU A 28 5.16 5.75 15.74
CA GLU A 28 6.28 4.82 15.90
C GLU A 28 6.73 4.24 14.55
N CYS A 29 5.79 3.89 13.67
CA CYS A 29 6.09 3.45 12.32
C CYS A 29 6.73 4.59 11.51
N LEU A 30 6.15 5.79 11.58
CA LEU A 30 6.69 6.98 10.92
C LEU A 30 8.13 7.28 11.37
N LYS A 31 8.38 7.28 12.68
CA LYS A 31 9.72 7.51 13.24
C LYS A 31 10.72 6.48 12.72
N ARG A 32 10.33 5.20 12.68
CA ARG A 32 11.19 4.11 12.22
C ARG A 32 11.53 4.21 10.72
N ILE A 33 10.58 4.60 9.85
CA ILE A 33 10.91 4.89 8.45
C ILE A 33 11.86 6.07 8.34
N GLN A 34 11.64 7.15 9.09
CA GLN A 34 12.55 8.31 9.06
C GLN A 34 13.97 7.94 9.47
N GLU A 35 14.14 7.07 10.46
CA GLU A 35 15.44 6.52 10.86
C GLU A 35 16.06 5.66 9.74
N GLU A 36 15.27 4.81 9.08
CA GLU A 36 15.72 4.01 7.93
C GLU A 36 16.18 4.91 6.77
N VAL A 37 15.40 5.92 6.39
CA VAL A 37 15.73 6.89 5.33
C VAL A 37 17.05 7.60 5.65
N ARG A 38 17.25 8.05 6.90
CA ARG A 38 18.49 8.73 7.31
C ARG A 38 19.70 7.80 7.26
N THR A 39 19.52 6.54 7.69
CA THR A 39 20.57 5.51 7.72
C THR A 39 21.00 5.13 6.31
N VAL A 40 20.05 4.76 5.47
CA VAL A 40 20.28 4.33 4.08
C VAL A 40 20.82 5.48 3.23
N GLY A 41 20.30 6.70 3.44
CA GLY A 41 20.80 7.90 2.77
C GLY A 41 22.19 8.35 3.21
N LYS A 42 22.75 7.79 4.31
CA LYS A 42 24.05 8.19 4.89
C LYS A 42 24.18 9.71 5.08
N GLY A 43 23.09 10.40 5.41
CA GLY A 43 23.04 11.86 5.53
C GLY A 43 23.09 12.65 4.21
N LYS A 44 23.02 12.00 3.04
CA LYS A 44 22.88 12.69 1.74
C LYS A 44 21.43 13.16 1.57
N GLN A 45 21.26 14.32 0.92
CA GLN A 45 19.93 14.85 0.57
C GLN A 45 19.17 13.95 -0.42
N SER A 46 19.88 13.11 -1.20
CA SER A 46 19.28 12.24 -2.20
C SER A 46 19.68 10.77 -2.00
N VAL A 47 18.66 9.91 -2.08
CA VAL A 47 18.74 8.44 -2.01
C VAL A 47 18.45 7.97 -3.43
N SER A 48 19.38 7.26 -4.06
CA SER A 48 19.18 6.69 -5.41
C SER A 48 18.19 5.52 -5.37
N GLU A 49 17.65 5.13 -6.53
CA GLU A 49 16.75 3.97 -6.64
C GLU A 49 17.40 2.67 -6.14
N ASP A 50 18.73 2.53 -6.25
CA ASP A 50 19.45 1.37 -5.74
C ASP A 50 19.34 1.26 -4.21
N HIS A 51 19.36 2.40 -3.51
CA HIS A 51 19.25 2.43 -2.06
C HIS A 51 17.84 2.08 -1.56
N ILE A 52 16.81 2.26 -2.39
CA ILE A 52 15.44 1.83 -2.06
C ILE A 52 15.37 0.31 -1.88
N GLN A 53 16.30 -0.44 -2.51
CA GLN A 53 16.38 -1.88 -2.29
C GLN A 53 16.76 -2.25 -0.85
N ASP A 54 17.47 -1.37 -0.15
CA ASP A 54 17.92 -1.57 1.24
C ASP A 54 16.92 -1.00 2.26
N MET A 55 15.81 -0.40 1.81
CA MET A 55 14.75 0.13 2.68
C MET A 55 13.71 -0.95 3.03
N TYR A 56 14.10 -1.88 3.90
CA TYR A 56 13.28 -3.04 4.26
C TYR A 56 12.01 -2.68 5.02
N TYR A 57 12.07 -1.70 5.92
CA TYR A 57 10.91 -1.25 6.69
C TYR A 57 9.91 -0.49 5.82
N LEU A 58 10.37 0.37 4.91
CA LEU A 58 9.52 0.99 3.89
C LEU A 58 8.81 -0.06 3.03
N LYS A 59 9.53 -1.11 2.58
CA LYS A 59 8.91 -2.22 1.84
C LYS A 59 7.85 -2.94 2.68
N ALA A 60 8.09 -3.12 3.98
CA ALA A 60 7.15 -3.75 4.91
C ALA A 60 5.89 -2.91 5.13
N VAL A 61 6.04 -1.59 5.25
CA VAL A 61 4.95 -0.61 5.34
C VAL A 61 4.06 -0.69 4.10
N ILE A 62 4.63 -0.69 2.91
CA ILE A 62 3.86 -0.77 1.66
C ILE A 62 3.12 -2.11 1.54
N LYS A 63 3.76 -3.21 1.95
CA LYS A 63 3.10 -4.52 1.99
C LYS A 63 1.88 -4.50 2.91
N GLU A 64 2.02 -3.89 4.08
CA GLU A 64 0.94 -3.80 5.06
C GLU A 64 -0.18 -2.87 4.60
N THR A 65 0.17 -1.71 4.02
CA THR A 65 -0.81 -0.79 3.43
C THR A 65 -1.58 -1.46 2.31
N LEU A 66 -0.92 -2.21 1.40
CA LEU A 66 -1.61 -2.91 0.32
C LEU A 66 -2.46 -4.09 0.81
N ARG A 67 -2.10 -4.71 1.95
CA ARG A 67 -2.89 -5.77 2.57
C ARG A 67 -4.20 -5.21 3.14
N LEU A 68 -4.13 -4.11 3.89
CA LEU A 68 -5.30 -3.49 4.51
C LEU A 68 -6.10 -2.64 3.51
N HIS A 69 -5.43 -1.96 2.59
CA HIS A 69 -6.04 -0.95 1.73
C HIS A 69 -5.70 -1.19 0.26
N PRO A 70 -6.07 -2.35 -0.32
CA PRO A 70 -5.84 -2.60 -1.74
C PRO A 70 -6.64 -1.59 -2.59
N PRO A 71 -6.01 -0.83 -3.51
CA PRO A 71 -6.72 0.14 -4.35
C PRO A 71 -7.85 -0.50 -5.19
N PHE A 72 -7.71 -1.79 -5.51
CA PHE A 72 -8.75 -2.60 -6.16
C PHE A 72 -9.18 -3.77 -5.25
N PRO A 73 -10.11 -3.55 -4.30
CA PRO A 73 -10.48 -4.57 -3.31
C PRO A 73 -11.14 -5.82 -3.91
N LEU A 74 -11.75 -5.72 -5.10
CA LEU A 74 -12.38 -6.85 -5.81
C LEU A 74 -11.59 -7.31 -7.06
N THR A 75 -10.34 -6.86 -7.24
CA THR A 75 -9.51 -7.09 -8.45
C THR A 75 -10.19 -6.66 -9.76
N VAL A 76 -9.46 -6.78 -10.87
CA VAL A 76 -10.06 -6.65 -12.21
C VAL A 76 -10.84 -7.95 -12.50
N PRO A 77 -12.10 -7.88 -12.96
CA PRO A 77 -12.87 -9.08 -13.25
C PRO A 77 -12.20 -10.01 -14.26
N HIS A 78 -12.23 -11.30 -13.95
CA HIS A 78 -11.89 -12.39 -14.87
C HIS A 78 -13.17 -12.99 -15.45
N VAL A 79 -13.07 -13.65 -16.61
CA VAL A 79 -14.18 -14.41 -17.19
C VAL A 79 -13.70 -15.83 -17.47
N SER A 80 -14.46 -16.83 -17.02
CA SER A 80 -14.14 -18.22 -17.29
C SER A 80 -14.27 -18.50 -18.79
N THR A 81 -13.22 -19.01 -19.42
CA THR A 81 -13.23 -19.31 -20.87
C THR A 81 -13.84 -20.68 -21.18
N GLU A 82 -13.92 -21.54 -20.18
CA GLU A 82 -14.45 -22.89 -20.25
C GLU A 82 -15.18 -23.24 -18.95
N ASP A 83 -15.88 -24.37 -18.94
CA ASP A 83 -16.49 -24.90 -17.73
C ASP A 83 -15.41 -25.40 -16.77
N VAL A 84 -15.44 -24.95 -15.52
CA VAL A 84 -14.43 -25.27 -14.51
C VAL A 84 -15.08 -25.82 -13.25
N ASN A 85 -14.52 -26.89 -12.69
CA ASN A 85 -14.86 -27.36 -11.36
C ASN A 85 -13.81 -26.87 -10.36
N LEU A 86 -14.16 -25.90 -9.50
CA LEU A 86 -13.27 -25.31 -8.51
C LEU A 86 -13.72 -25.70 -7.10
N ARG A 87 -12.92 -26.49 -6.38
CA ARG A 87 -13.24 -26.95 -5.00
C ARG A 87 -14.65 -27.57 -4.87
N GLY A 88 -15.09 -28.28 -5.91
CA GLY A 88 -16.42 -28.92 -5.96
C GLY A 88 -17.54 -28.02 -6.48
N TYR A 89 -17.28 -26.75 -6.77
CA TYR A 89 -18.24 -25.84 -7.39
C TYR A 89 -18.08 -25.87 -8.92
N HIS A 90 -19.19 -26.07 -9.62
CA HIS A 90 -19.23 -25.95 -11.08
C HIS A 90 -19.39 -24.48 -11.49
N ILE A 91 -18.45 -23.97 -12.27
CA ILE A 91 -18.39 -22.60 -12.79
C ILE A 91 -18.52 -22.69 -14.31
N PRO A 92 -19.67 -22.31 -14.89
CA PRO A 92 -19.86 -22.34 -16.33
C PRO A 92 -18.93 -21.37 -17.07
N ALA A 93 -18.62 -21.70 -18.33
CA ALA A 93 -17.99 -20.78 -19.26
C ALA A 93 -18.78 -19.46 -19.37
N GLY A 94 -18.08 -18.34 -19.47
CA GLY A 94 -18.67 -17.00 -19.47
C GLY A 94 -18.95 -16.42 -18.08
N THR A 95 -18.74 -17.18 -16.99
CA THR A 95 -18.93 -16.66 -15.63
C THR A 95 -17.88 -15.61 -15.29
N GLN A 96 -18.32 -14.44 -14.82
CA GLN A 96 -17.43 -13.41 -14.29
C GLN A 96 -16.97 -13.79 -12.87
N VAL A 97 -15.66 -13.74 -12.63
CA VAL A 97 -15.01 -14.09 -11.36
C VAL A 97 -14.21 -12.89 -10.86
N MET A 98 -14.38 -12.56 -9.58
CA MET A 98 -13.66 -11.48 -8.90
C MET A 98 -13.08 -12.01 -7.59
N ILE A 99 -11.84 -11.62 -7.27
CA ILE A 99 -11.18 -12.01 -6.03
C ILE A 99 -11.35 -10.88 -5.02
N ASN A 100 -11.90 -11.20 -3.84
CA ASN A 100 -12.05 -10.23 -2.77
C ASN A 100 -10.75 -10.10 -1.97
N LEU A 101 -9.82 -9.28 -2.47
CA LEU A 101 -8.55 -8.99 -1.80
C LEU A 101 -8.76 -8.33 -0.45
N TYR A 102 -9.79 -7.50 -0.28
CA TYR A 102 -10.09 -6.87 1.01
C TYR A 102 -10.38 -7.91 2.09
N ALA A 103 -11.18 -8.92 1.77
CA ALA A 103 -11.48 -10.03 2.69
C ALA A 103 -10.26 -10.92 2.93
N VAL A 104 -9.53 -11.30 1.87
CA VAL A 104 -8.31 -12.13 1.99
C VAL A 104 -7.25 -11.45 2.84
N GLY A 105 -7.08 -10.13 2.67
CA GLY A 105 -6.17 -9.33 3.47
C GLY A 105 -6.56 -9.25 4.95
N ARG A 106 -7.79 -9.59 5.32
CA ARG A 106 -8.34 -9.52 6.68
C ARG A 106 -8.77 -10.86 7.27
N GLU A 107 -8.41 -11.96 6.61
CA GLU A 107 -8.79 -13.29 7.07
C GLU A 107 -8.02 -13.67 8.34
N VAL A 108 -8.72 -13.79 9.47
CA VAL A 108 -8.12 -14.13 10.78
C VAL A 108 -7.37 -15.45 10.73
N ALA A 109 -7.88 -16.43 9.95
CA ALA A 109 -7.22 -17.72 9.79
C ALA A 109 -5.83 -17.61 9.11
N ILE A 110 -5.58 -16.54 8.36
CA ILE A 110 -4.32 -16.28 7.65
C ILE A 110 -3.44 -15.31 8.46
N TRP A 111 -4.02 -14.19 8.89
CA TRP A 111 -3.26 -13.05 9.44
C TRP A 111 -3.25 -13.00 10.96
N GLY A 112 -4.03 -13.85 11.64
CA GLY A 112 -4.15 -13.88 13.09
C GLY A 112 -5.22 -12.92 13.63
N PRO A 113 -5.39 -12.87 14.97
CA PRO A 113 -6.41 -12.02 15.61
C PRO A 113 -6.13 -10.51 15.47
N ASP A 114 -4.88 -10.12 15.22
CA ASP A 114 -4.45 -8.73 14.98
C ASP A 114 -4.50 -8.38 13.47
N THR A 115 -5.41 -9.01 12.73
CA THR A 115 -5.51 -8.85 11.27
C THR A 115 -5.93 -7.43 10.86
N ASP A 116 -6.74 -6.74 11.66
CA ASP A 116 -7.17 -5.37 11.35
C ASP A 116 -6.13 -4.32 11.78
N ASP A 117 -5.12 -4.72 12.56
CA ASP A 117 -4.08 -3.81 13.03
C ASP A 117 -3.04 -3.57 11.93
N PHE A 118 -2.66 -2.31 11.76
CA PHE A 118 -1.56 -1.91 10.90
C PHE A 118 -0.23 -2.24 11.58
N LYS A 119 0.40 -3.35 11.15
CA LYS A 119 1.62 -3.89 11.76
C LYS A 119 2.65 -4.27 10.70
N PRO A 120 3.40 -3.30 10.14
CA PRO A 120 4.42 -3.54 9.13
C PRO A 120 5.42 -4.64 9.50
N GLU A 121 5.71 -4.80 10.80
CA GLU A 121 6.64 -5.79 11.35
C GLU A 121 6.34 -7.22 10.89
N ARG A 122 5.08 -7.55 10.54
CA ARG A 122 4.71 -8.87 10.03
C ARG A 122 5.41 -9.23 8.72
N HIS A 123 5.86 -8.23 7.96
CA HIS A 123 6.51 -8.41 6.66
C HIS A 123 8.04 -8.37 6.71
N LEU A 124 8.65 -8.05 7.86
CA LEU A 124 10.11 -7.86 7.96
C LEU A 124 10.92 -9.15 7.83
N ASN A 125 10.39 -10.25 8.36
CA ASN A 125 11.04 -11.57 8.30
C ASN A 125 10.48 -12.44 7.17
N SER A 126 9.62 -11.87 6.32
CA SER A 126 8.97 -12.60 5.25
C SER A 126 9.84 -12.56 3.99
N SER A 127 10.29 -13.73 3.54
CA SER A 127 10.93 -13.91 2.23
C SER A 127 9.94 -13.77 1.07
N VAL A 128 8.65 -13.63 1.38
CA VAL A 128 7.55 -13.45 0.42
C VAL A 128 7.65 -12.04 -0.18
N ASP A 129 8.21 -11.94 -1.38
CA ASP A 129 8.14 -10.72 -2.18
C ASP A 129 6.81 -10.67 -2.95
N PHE A 130 6.38 -9.48 -3.39
CA PHE A 130 5.18 -9.29 -4.22
C PHE A 130 5.20 -10.07 -5.54
N LEU A 131 6.39 -10.55 -5.94
CA LEU A 131 6.64 -11.37 -7.12
C LEU A 131 6.70 -12.87 -6.80
N SER A 132 6.74 -13.24 -5.52
CA SER A 132 6.78 -14.63 -5.12
C SER A 132 5.43 -15.30 -5.34
N GLN A 133 5.42 -16.58 -5.67
CA GLN A 133 4.21 -17.37 -5.93
C GLN A 133 3.39 -17.66 -4.66
N ASN A 134 3.74 -17.05 -3.53
CA ASN A 134 3.03 -17.23 -2.28
C ASN A 134 1.80 -16.31 -2.29
N PHE A 135 0.65 -16.85 -1.90
CA PHE A 135 -0.66 -16.22 -2.09
C PHE A 135 -0.95 -15.05 -1.14
N GLU A 136 0.04 -14.57 -0.37
CA GLU A 136 -0.15 -13.67 0.77
C GLU A 136 0.96 -12.61 0.88
N PRO A 137 0.71 -11.33 0.59
CA PRO A 137 -0.42 -10.76 -0.16
C PRO A 137 -0.13 -10.68 -1.67
N ILE A 138 -1.18 -10.82 -2.49
CA ILE A 138 -1.15 -10.68 -3.97
C ILE A 138 -1.85 -9.39 -4.48
N PRO A 139 -1.47 -8.19 -4.01
CA PRO A 139 -2.17 -6.94 -4.37
C PRO A 139 -2.03 -6.59 -5.85
N PHE A 140 -1.06 -7.20 -6.54
CA PHE A 140 -0.83 -7.04 -7.97
C PHE A 140 -1.40 -8.21 -8.79
N GLY A 141 -2.19 -9.10 -8.17
CA GLY A 141 -2.68 -10.33 -8.78
C GLY A 141 -1.57 -11.36 -9.02
N ALA A 142 -1.92 -12.45 -9.70
CA ALA A 142 -0.99 -13.54 -10.03
C ALA A 142 -1.29 -14.13 -11.41
N GLY A 143 -0.34 -14.91 -11.94
CA GLY A 143 -0.49 -15.63 -13.21
C GLY A 143 -0.51 -14.71 -14.44
N ARG A 144 -1.23 -15.12 -15.49
CA ARG A 144 -1.20 -14.49 -16.82
C ARG A 144 -1.68 -13.03 -16.88
N ARG A 145 -2.38 -12.57 -15.84
CA ARG A 145 -2.92 -11.19 -15.74
C ARG A 145 -2.37 -10.43 -14.54
N MET A 146 -1.22 -10.86 -14.02
CA MET A 146 -0.48 -10.10 -13.01
C MET A 146 -0.21 -8.67 -13.52
N CYS A 147 -0.31 -7.69 -12.61
CA CYS A 147 -0.17 -6.28 -12.94
C CYS A 147 1.22 -6.02 -13.57
N PRO A 148 1.27 -5.48 -14.80
CA PRO A 148 2.54 -5.13 -15.43
C PRO A 148 3.25 -3.96 -14.73
N GLY A 149 2.52 -3.18 -13.91
CA GLY A 149 3.04 -2.05 -13.14
C GLY A 149 3.61 -2.41 -11.76
N VAL A 150 3.77 -3.70 -11.43
CA VAL A 150 4.32 -4.12 -10.12
C VAL A 150 5.70 -3.52 -9.83
N THR A 151 6.51 -3.26 -10.86
CA THR A 151 7.81 -2.58 -10.74
C THR A 151 7.67 -1.07 -10.58
N ALA A 152 6.59 -0.45 -11.05
CA ALA A 152 6.34 0.98 -10.89
C ALA A 152 6.03 1.36 -9.42
N ARG A 153 5.80 0.40 -8.52
CA ARG A 153 5.64 0.65 -7.07
C ARG A 153 6.83 1.38 -6.44
N PHE A 154 8.03 1.20 -7.00
CA PHE A 154 9.24 1.90 -6.55
C PHE A 154 9.15 3.43 -6.76
N LEU A 155 8.27 3.89 -7.65
CA LEU A 155 8.03 5.33 -7.87
C LEU A 155 7.23 5.96 -6.72
N ALA A 156 6.24 5.25 -6.18
CA ALA A 156 5.50 5.72 -4.99
C ALA A 156 6.44 5.84 -3.76
N GLN A 157 7.36 4.89 -3.61
CA GLN A 157 8.41 4.93 -2.57
C GLN A 157 9.29 6.19 -2.64
N LYS A 158 9.59 6.65 -3.86
CA LYS A 158 10.38 7.86 -4.08
C LYS A 158 9.66 9.13 -3.62
N PHE A 159 8.36 9.23 -3.89
CA PHE A 159 7.55 10.38 -3.44
C PHE A 159 7.41 10.39 -1.92
N LEU A 160 7.08 9.24 -1.32
CA LEU A 160 6.93 9.12 0.11
C LEU A 160 8.21 9.53 0.86
N LYS A 161 9.39 9.11 0.38
CA LYS A 161 10.69 9.49 0.95
C LYS A 161 10.85 11.02 1.08
N GLU A 162 10.58 11.77 0.01
CA GLU A 162 10.73 13.23 0.02
C GLU A 162 9.78 13.88 1.04
N SER A 163 8.52 13.40 1.11
CA SER A 163 7.55 13.88 2.07
C SER A 163 7.92 13.54 3.52
N LEU A 164 8.43 12.33 3.79
CA LEU A 164 8.74 11.84 5.13
C LEU A 164 9.87 12.59 5.83
N LEU A 165 10.83 13.14 5.08
CA LEU A 165 11.93 13.92 5.65
C LEU A 165 11.46 15.27 6.23
N GLY A 166 10.38 15.83 5.70
CA GLY A 166 9.78 17.09 6.18
C GLY A 166 8.76 16.92 7.30
N LEU A 167 8.21 15.72 7.49
CA LEU A 167 7.15 15.49 8.47
C LEU A 167 7.69 15.44 9.91
N ARG A 168 7.02 16.14 10.82
CA ARG A 168 7.23 15.96 12.25
C ARG A 168 6.32 14.83 12.74
N PRO A 169 6.78 13.96 13.67
CA PRO A 169 5.89 13.04 14.39
C PRO A 169 4.99 13.83 15.34
N THR A 170 4.00 14.55 14.81
CA THR A 170 2.95 15.21 15.59
C THR A 170 1.75 14.29 15.68
N ARG A 171 1.09 14.27 16.85
CA ARG A 171 -0.05 13.40 17.12
C ARG A 171 -1.25 13.87 16.27
N VAL A 172 -1.74 13.00 15.39
CA VAL A 172 -2.99 13.22 14.62
C VAL A 172 -4.18 13.47 15.54
N ASN A 173 -4.15 12.96 16.77
CA ASN A 173 -5.21 13.16 17.77
C ASN A 173 -5.41 14.63 18.17
N ASP A 174 -4.40 15.49 18.00
CA ASP A 174 -4.52 16.93 18.30
C ASP A 174 -5.20 17.71 17.15
N LEU A 175 -5.42 17.05 15.99
CA LEU A 175 -6.04 17.66 14.80
C LEU A 175 -7.57 17.51 14.76
N GLY A 176 -8.18 16.82 15.72
CA GLY A 176 -9.64 16.81 15.93
C GLY A 176 -10.48 16.15 14.83
N PHE A 177 -9.92 15.21 14.06
CA PHE A 177 -10.65 14.56 12.96
C PHE A 177 -11.42 13.30 13.42
N PRO A 178 -12.67 13.10 12.96
CA PRO A 178 -13.39 11.85 13.18
C PRO A 178 -12.70 10.71 12.40
N PRO A 179 -12.87 9.44 12.82
CA PRO A 179 -12.36 8.28 12.07
C PRO A 179 -12.84 8.37 10.63
N PHE A 180 -11.90 8.36 9.68
CA PHE A 180 -12.20 8.61 8.27
C PHE A 180 -13.12 7.52 7.72
N PRO A 181 -14.31 7.87 7.19
CA PRO A 181 -15.12 6.90 6.47
C PRO A 181 -14.40 6.53 5.16
N ILE A 182 -14.28 5.23 4.93
CA ILE A 182 -13.57 4.54 3.83
C ILE A 182 -13.88 5.11 2.42
N ASN A 183 -14.97 5.87 2.25
CA ASN A 183 -15.44 6.38 0.96
C ASN A 183 -15.18 7.89 0.69
N LYS A 184 -14.38 8.60 1.50
CA LYS A 184 -14.09 10.06 1.28
C LYS A 184 -12.61 10.44 1.40
N ALA A 185 -11.69 9.58 0.96
CA ALA A 185 -10.25 9.79 1.14
C ALA A 185 -9.65 10.92 0.26
N VAL A 186 -9.99 10.96 -1.02
CA VAL A 186 -9.19 11.70 -2.02
C VAL A 186 -9.12 13.22 -1.80
N SER A 187 -10.25 13.89 -1.52
CA SER A 187 -10.24 15.36 -1.37
C SER A 187 -9.78 15.83 0.01
N SER A 188 -9.99 15.01 1.04
CA SER A 188 -9.76 15.40 2.44
C SER A 188 -8.29 15.23 2.84
N LEU A 189 -7.60 14.21 2.31
CA LEU A 189 -6.19 13.95 2.56
C LEU A 189 -5.26 14.88 1.77
N PHE A 190 -5.61 15.24 0.53
CA PHE A 190 -4.85 16.25 -0.23
C PHE A 190 -4.87 17.61 0.50
N SER A 191 -6.02 17.96 1.08
CA SER A 191 -6.16 19.15 1.93
C SER A 191 -5.34 19.06 3.22
N LEU A 192 -5.13 17.84 3.76
CA LEU A 192 -4.31 17.59 4.93
C LEU A 192 -2.81 17.76 4.61
N ILE A 193 -2.33 17.18 3.50
CA ILE A 193 -0.95 17.33 3.03
C ILE A 193 -0.62 18.81 2.78
N LEU A 194 -1.49 19.53 2.06
CA LEU A 194 -1.32 20.96 1.82
C LEU A 194 -1.32 21.81 3.10
N LYS A 195 -2.10 21.43 4.12
CA LYS A 195 -2.09 22.11 5.42
C LYS A 195 -0.80 21.85 6.20
N LEU A 196 -0.30 20.61 6.17
CA LEU A 196 0.96 20.23 6.81
C LEU A 196 2.17 20.91 6.14
N GLU A 197 2.19 20.99 4.80
CA GLU A 197 3.21 21.71 4.05
C GLU A 197 3.22 23.21 4.32
N ARG A 198 2.04 23.85 4.43
CA ARG A 198 1.93 25.27 4.79
C ARG A 198 2.40 25.56 6.21
N SER A 199 2.05 24.70 7.17
CA SER A 199 2.49 24.85 8.56
C SER A 199 4.00 24.66 8.74
N ALA A 200 4.67 23.94 7.83
CA ALA A 200 6.12 23.77 7.85
C ALA A 200 6.88 24.96 7.22
N ALA A 201 6.21 25.81 6.42
CA ALA A 201 6.80 26.96 5.75
C ALA A 201 6.75 28.27 6.58
N GLU A 202 6.09 28.26 7.75
CA GLU A 202 5.93 29.43 8.63
C GLU A 202 6.94 29.48 9.80
N ILE A 203 8.03 28.68 9.74
CA ILE A 203 9.14 28.68 10.73
C ILE A 203 10.47 28.63 9.98
#